data_AF-A0A561PVY9-F1
#
_entry.id   AF-A0A561PVY9-F1
#
_cell.length_a   1.000
_cell.length_b   1.000
_cell.length_c   1.000
_cell.angle_alpha   90.00
_cell.angle_beta   90.00
_cell.angle_gamma   90.00
#
_symmetry.space_group_name_H-M   'P 1'
#
loop_
_entity.id
_entity.type
_entity.pdbx_description
1 polymer ?
#
loop_
_entity_poly.entity_id
_entity_poly.type
_entity_poly.pdbx_seq_one_letter_code
_entity_poly.pdbx_strand_id
1 'polypeptide(L)' 'MVDHKKPHKGDFELFHDPLNLQSLCAHHHNSAKQLMERGRKVAVIGVDGYPIEIG' A
#
# COMPACT_ATOMS: atom_id res chain seq x y z
N MET A 1 -3.61 4.89 -10.24
CA MET A 1 -4.63 3.95 -9.74
C MET A 1 -5.00 4.38 -8.33
N VAL A 2 -6.28 4.32 -8.00
CA VAL A 2 -6.75 4.59 -6.63
C VAL A 2 -6.98 3.25 -5.96
N ASP A 3 -6.39 3.06 -4.79
CA ASP A 3 -6.48 1.84 -4.00
C ASP A 3 -7.00 2.15 -2.60
N HIS A 4 -7.68 1.18 -1.98
CA HIS A 4 -8.14 1.28 -0.59
C HIS A 4 -7.07 0.73 0.35
N LYS A 5 -6.65 1.52 1.33
CA LYS A 5 -5.68 1.11 2.37
C LYS A 5 -6.22 -0.08 3.16
N LYS A 6 -7.50 -0.01 3.55
CA LYS A 6 -8.26 -1.07 4.20
C LYS A 6 -9.33 -1.62 3.25
N PRO A 7 -9.47 -2.95 3.12
CA PRO A 7 -10.55 -3.53 2.34
C PRO A 7 -11.90 -3.11 2.92
N HIS A 8 -12.74 -2.49 2.09
CA HIS A 8 -14.02 -1.94 2.54
C HIS A 8 -15.10 -3.02 2.79
N LYS A 9 -14.97 -4.23 2.23
CA LYS A 9 -15.89 -5.39 2.46
C LYS A 9 -17.39 -5.07 2.31
N GLY A 10 -17.74 -4.12 1.44
CA GLY A 10 -19.12 -3.66 1.23
C GLY A 10 -19.58 -2.49 2.09
N ASP A 11 -18.73 -1.99 2.99
CA ASP A 11 -18.96 -0.74 3.71
C ASP A 11 -18.77 0.47 2.77
N PHE A 12 -19.84 1.22 2.54
CA PHE A 12 -19.85 2.38 1.65
C PHE A 12 -19.18 3.61 2.26
N GLU A 13 -19.24 3.79 3.58
CA GLU A 13 -18.57 4.91 4.24
C GLU A 13 -17.05 4.73 4.11
N LEU A 14 -16.57 3.51 4.35
CA LEU A 14 -15.16 3.16 4.21
C LEU A 14 -14.68 3.17 2.74
N PHE A 15 -15.60 2.93 1.78
CA PHE A 15 -15.30 3.02 0.35
C PHE A 15 -15.02 4.45 -0.11
N HIS A 16 -15.77 5.42 0.43
CA HIS A 16 -15.66 6.84 0.09
C HIS A 16 -14.75 7.65 1.03
N ASP A 17 -14.28 7.06 2.13
CA ASP A 17 -13.40 7.72 3.08
C ASP A 17 -12.09 8.19 2.40
N PRO A 18 -11.84 9.51 2.30
CA PRO A 18 -10.64 10.04 1.67
C PRO A 18 -9.36 9.64 2.42
N LEU A 19 -9.45 9.30 3.71
CA LEU A 19 -8.33 8.80 4.49
C LEU A 19 -8.03 7.33 4.18
N ASN A 20 -9.02 6.56 3.69
CA ASN A 20 -8.86 5.19 3.26
C ASN A 20 -8.37 5.08 1.80
N LEU A 21 -8.50 6.12 0.99
CA LEU A 21 -8.00 6.13 -0.39
C LEU A 21 -6.51 6.47 -0.45
N GLN A 22 -5.77 5.79 -1.33
CA GLN A 22 -4.38 6.09 -1.65
C GLN A 22 -4.16 6.13 -3.16
N SER A 23 -3.38 7.12 -3.61
CA SER A 23 -2.96 7.23 -5.00
C SER A 23 -1.66 6.47 -5.22
N LEU A 24 -1.73 5.37 -5.96
CA LEU A 24 -0.58 4.55 -6.31
C LEU A 24 -0.42 4.48 -7.83
N CYS A 25 0.82 4.49 -8.32
CA CYS A 25 1.07 4.16 -9.71
C CYS A 25 0.91 2.64 -9.93
N ALA A 26 0.69 2.22 -11.19
CA ALA A 26 0.42 0.81 -11.51
C ALA A 26 1.54 -0.14 -11.01
N HIS A 27 2.79 0.31 -11.07
CA HIS A 27 3.92 -0.47 -10.58
C HIS A 27 3.85 -0.74 -9.07
N HIS A 28 3.65 0.30 -8.25
CA HIS A 28 3.58 0.16 -6.80
C HIS A 28 2.30 -0.53 -6.33
N HIS A 29 1.20 -0.37 -7.07
CA HIS A 29 -0.03 -1.11 -6.82
C HIS A 29 0.17 -2.62 -7.05
N ASN A 30 0.79 -3.00 -8.18
CA ASN A 30 0.92 -4.41 -8.55
C ASN A 30 2.08 -5.13 -7.85
N SER A 31 3.08 -4.39 -7.35
CA SER A 31 4.27 -4.97 -6.70
C SER A 31 4.23 -4.77 -5.18
N ALA A 32 4.52 -3.57 -4.69
CA ALA A 32 4.70 -3.30 -3.27
C ALA A 32 3.42 -3.58 -2.46
N LYS A 33 2.26 -3.07 -2.90
CA LYS A 33 0.99 -3.32 -2.21
C LYS A 33 0.64 -4.81 -2.22
N GLN A 34 0.78 -5.50 -3.35
CA GLN A 34 0.53 -6.94 -3.43
C GLN A 34 1.45 -7.75 -2.50
N LEU A 35 2.72 -7.35 -2.33
CA LEU A 35 3.63 -7.97 -1.37
C LEU A 35 3.16 -7.75 0.07
N MET A 36 2.78 -6.52 0.42
CA MET A 36 2.26 -6.17 1.75
C MET A 36 0.98 -6.93 2.09
N GLU A 37 0.05 -7.06 1.14
CA GLU A 37 -1.19 -7.82 1.31
C GLU A 37 -0.94 -9.31 1.52
N ARG A 38 0.14 -9.85 0.95
CA ARG A 38 0.59 -11.23 1.17
C ARG A 38 1.43 -11.39 2.45
N GLY A 39 1.50 -10.36 3.29
CA GLY A 39 2.28 -10.37 4.54
C GLY A 39 3.79 -10.33 4.34
N ARG A 40 4.27 -9.95 3.15
CA ARG A 40 5.70 -9.83 2.87
C ARG A 40 6.18 -8.40 3.14
N LYS A 41 7.38 -8.28 3.70
CA LYS A 41 8.04 -6.98 3.88
C LYS A 41 8.43 -6.42 2.51
N VAL A 42 8.11 -5.15 2.28
CA VAL A 42 8.63 -4.40 1.13
C VAL A 42 9.98 -3.85 1.54
N ALA A 43 11.02 -4.14 0.75
CA ALA A 43 12.32 -3.52 0.95
C ALA A 43 12.21 -2.02 0.68
N VAL A 44 12.36 -1.21 1.71
CA VAL A 44 12.44 0.24 1.57
C VAL A 44 13.92 0.60 1.47
N ILE A 45 14.30 1.40 0.48
CA ILE A 45 15.68 1.85 0.32
C ILE A 45 15.83 3.18 1.04
N GLY A 46 16.78 3.24 1.97
CA GLY A 46 17.14 4.45 2.69
C GLY A 46 17.79 5.49 1.80
N VAL A 47 17.91 6.72 2.31
CA VAL A 47 18.58 7.84 1.60
C VAL A 47 20.07 7.60 1.39
N ASP A 48 20.64 6.64 2.11
CA ASP A 48 22.00 6.12 2.00
C ASP A 48 22.14 5.04 0.90
N GLY A 49 21.05 4.64 0.26
CA GLY A 49 21.02 3.64 -0.80
C GLY A 49 20.98 2.18 -0.30
N TYR A 50 20.92 1.97 1.01
CA TYR A 50 20.82 0.62 1.59
C TYR A 50 19.38 0.27 1.99
N PRO A 51 19.00 -1.01 1.98
CA PRO A 51 17.69 -1.43 2.48
C PRO A 51 17.55 -1.11 3.97
N ILE A 52 16.50 -0.37 4.34
CA ILE A 52 16.09 -0.17 5.73
C ILE A 52 15.07 -1.24 6.11
N GLU A 53 15.39 -2.01 7.16
CA GLU A 53 14.43 -2.91 7.77
C GLU A 53 13.43 -2.11 8.59
N ILE A 54 12.24 -1.89 8.05
CA ILE A 54 11.09 -1.47 8.84
C ILE A 54 10.61 -2.68 9.66
N GLY A 55 10.94 -2.63 10.96
CA GLY A 55 10.53 -3.59 11.99
C GLY A 55 9.13 -3.33 12.47
#